data_AF-A0A7S4FWK5-F1
#
_entry.id   AF-A0A7S4FWK5-F1
#
_cell.length_a   1.000
_cell.length_b   1.000
_cell.length_c   1.000
_cell.angle_alpha   90.00
_cell.angle_beta   90.00
_cell.angle_gamma   90.00
#
_symmetry.space_group_name_H-M   'P 1'
#
loop_
_entity.id
_entity.type
_entity.pdbx_description
1 polymer ?
#
loop_
_entity_poly.entity_id
_entity_poly.type
_entity_poly.pdbx_seq_one_letter_code
_entity_poly.pdbx_strand_id
1 'polypeptide(L)'
;VGLGHSYKALEEVDPAAWDAGWDRDQALLRREVARAVRHDPVVGFAATPMPIVRDGRYRRCYSGECAIANLFGDAMLWHRGEADFSMHSAAAFFGPGWAAGAIHMSHLWTALPNTNRICIGKALGLKVWEMLNYSTALAMFGDELDSTGHYLLQLSGLRM
;
A
#
# COMPACT_ATOMS: atom_id res chain seq x y z
N VAL A 1 -37.24 -2.39 12.78
CA VAL A 1 -36.58 -1.07 12.64
C VAL A 1 -35.52 -1.23 11.57
N GLY A 2 -35.81 -0.72 10.37
CA GLY A 2 -35.04 -1.01 9.16
C GLY A 2 -33.72 -0.24 9.10
N LEU A 3 -32.66 -0.93 8.69
CA LEU A 3 -31.44 -0.31 8.16
C LEU A 3 -31.22 -0.86 6.76
N GLY A 4 -32.03 -0.34 5.84
CA GLY A 4 -31.72 -0.36 4.42
C GLY A 4 -30.64 0.66 4.14
N HIS A 5 -29.39 0.34 4.45
CA HIS A 5 -28.27 0.91 3.71
C HIS A 5 -28.08 0.04 2.47
N SER A 6 -28.89 0.38 1.46
CA SER A 6 -28.57 0.13 0.07
C SER A 6 -27.09 0.45 -0.11
N TYR A 7 -26.29 -0.56 -0.48
CA TYR A 7 -25.10 -0.31 -1.27
C TYR A 7 -25.61 0.48 -2.47
N LYS A 8 -25.47 1.82 -2.43
CA LYS A 8 -25.57 2.59 -3.65
C LYS A 8 -24.63 1.88 -4.60
N ALA A 9 -25.21 1.26 -5.63
CA ALA A 9 -24.48 0.73 -6.74
C ALA A 9 -23.42 1.77 -7.10
N LEU A 10 -22.24 1.31 -7.49
CA LEU A 10 -21.29 2.12 -8.23
C LEU A 10 -22.09 2.73 -9.40
N GLU A 11 -22.69 3.90 -9.17
CA GLU A 11 -23.26 4.75 -10.20
C GLU A 11 -22.17 4.86 -11.25
N GLU A 12 -22.51 4.62 -12.52
CA GLU A 12 -21.58 4.52 -13.66
C GLU A 12 -20.53 5.63 -13.60
N VAL A 13 -19.41 5.34 -12.92
CA VAL A 13 -18.26 6.21 -12.90
C VAL A 13 -17.68 6.03 -14.28
N ASP A 14 -17.78 7.06 -15.12
CA ASP A 14 -17.09 7.08 -16.41
C ASP A 14 -15.60 6.76 -16.15
N PRO A 15 -15.11 5.57 -16.56
CA PRO A 15 -13.76 5.15 -16.24
C PRO A 15 -12.73 6.14 -16.77
N ALA A 16 -13.00 6.78 -17.93
CA ALA A 16 -12.10 7.76 -18.51
C ALA A 16 -12.02 9.05 -17.67
N ALA A 17 -13.15 9.52 -17.13
CA ALA A 17 -13.18 10.68 -16.25
C ALA A 17 -12.50 10.39 -14.89
N TRP A 18 -12.66 9.17 -14.37
CA TRP A 18 -12.00 8.72 -13.14
C TRP A 18 -10.48 8.63 -13.33
N ASP A 19 -10.03 7.98 -14.41
CA ASP A 19 -8.61 7.82 -14.73
C ASP A 19 -7.94 9.19 -14.96
N ALA A 20 -8.60 10.09 -15.70
CA ALA A 20 -8.11 11.46 -15.88
C ALA A 20 -8.02 12.24 -14.56
N GLY A 21 -8.91 11.97 -13.61
CA GLY A 21 -8.84 12.51 -12.26
C GLY A 21 -7.64 11.98 -11.48
N TRP A 22 -7.43 10.67 -11.51
CA TRP A 22 -6.30 10.02 -10.87
C TRP A 22 -4.96 10.50 -11.45
N ASP A 23 -4.83 10.59 -12.77
CA ASP A 23 -3.61 11.07 -13.44
C ASP A 23 -3.26 12.50 -13.05
N ARG A 24 -4.28 13.37 -12.95
CA ARG A 24 -4.10 14.76 -12.49
C ARG A 24 -3.64 14.80 -11.03
N ASP A 25 -4.25 14.02 -10.15
CA ASP A 25 -3.88 13.96 -8.73
C ASP A 25 -2.45 13.43 -8.55
N GLN A 26 -2.08 12.41 -9.33
CA GLN A 26 -0.72 11.86 -9.38
C GLN A 26 0.29 12.89 -9.89
N ALA A 27 -0.03 13.63 -10.95
CA ALA A 27 0.83 14.68 -11.47
C ALA A 27 1.02 15.81 -10.45
N LEU A 28 -0.04 16.19 -9.73
CA LEU A 28 0.03 17.16 -8.64
C LEU A 28 0.91 16.65 -7.49
N LEU A 29 0.67 15.43 -7.00
CA LEU A 29 1.48 14.82 -5.95
C LEU A 29 2.96 14.80 -6.34
N ARG A 30 3.29 14.32 -7.54
CA ARG A 30 4.69 14.28 -8.01
C ARG A 30 5.35 15.66 -8.04
N ARG A 31 4.60 16.70 -8.45
CA ARG A 31 5.10 18.09 -8.43
C ARG A 31 5.33 18.58 -7.01
N GLU A 32 4.41 18.34 -6.08
CA GLU A 32 4.54 18.75 -4.69
C GLU A 32 5.65 17.98 -3.96
N VAL A 33 5.78 16.67 -4.21
CA VAL A 33 6.90 15.86 -3.73
C VAL A 33 8.22 16.42 -4.25
N ALA A 34 8.34 16.72 -5.55
CA ALA A 34 9.56 17.32 -6.12
C ALA A 34 9.88 18.71 -5.53
N ARG A 35 8.87 19.47 -5.10
CA ARG A 35 9.05 20.73 -4.37
C ARG A 35 9.52 20.48 -2.94
N ALA A 36 8.89 19.54 -2.26
CA ALA A 36 9.11 19.27 -0.85
C ALA A 36 10.43 18.52 -0.58
N VAL A 37 10.93 17.73 -1.54
CA VAL A 37 12.29 17.15 -1.49
C VAL A 37 13.38 18.23 -1.41
N ARG A 38 13.12 19.47 -1.85
CA ARG A 38 14.07 20.58 -1.64
C ARG A 38 14.14 21.05 -0.19
N HIS A 39 13.18 20.64 0.64
CA HIS A 39 13.06 20.94 2.06
C HIS A 39 12.85 19.67 2.87
N ASP A 40 13.55 18.59 2.51
CA ASP A 40 13.34 17.21 2.96
C ASP A 40 13.60 17.01 4.46
N PRO A 41 12.58 17.13 5.33
CA PRO A 41 12.79 17.15 6.76
C PRO A 41 13.02 15.73 7.29
N VAL A 42 13.75 15.64 8.40
CA VAL A 42 13.83 14.39 9.17
C VAL A 42 12.51 14.18 9.88
N VAL A 43 11.86 13.04 9.63
CA VAL A 43 10.56 12.66 10.19
C VAL A 43 10.67 11.60 11.28
N GLY A 44 11.85 11.02 11.46
CA GLY A 44 12.08 10.01 12.49
C GLY A 44 13.46 9.39 12.38
N PHE A 45 13.67 8.33 13.16
CA PHE A 45 14.91 7.56 13.15
C PHE A 45 14.61 6.05 13.13
N ALA A 46 15.31 5.31 12.28
CA ALA A 46 15.24 3.87 12.21
C ALA A 46 16.43 3.24 12.95
N ALA A 47 16.16 2.31 13.86
CA ALA A 47 17.22 1.54 14.53
C ALA A 47 17.89 0.51 13.60
N THR A 48 17.13 0.02 12.61
CA THR A 48 17.58 -0.97 11.62
C THR A 48 17.36 -0.42 10.20
N PRO A 49 18.13 -0.87 9.21
CA PRO A 49 17.91 -0.47 7.83
C PRO A 49 16.58 -1.00 7.30
N MET A 50 15.88 -0.20 6.50
CA MET A 50 14.76 -0.66 5.69
C MET A 50 15.30 -1.28 4.40
N PRO A 51 15.01 -2.56 4.11
CA PRO A 51 15.55 -3.23 2.94
C PRO A 51 15.02 -2.63 1.63
N ILE A 52 15.77 -2.86 0.54
CA ILE A 52 15.31 -2.57 -0.82
C ILE A 52 13.98 -3.29 -1.06
N VAL A 53 13.02 -2.55 -1.59
CA VAL A 53 11.68 -3.04 -1.90
C VAL A 53 11.56 -3.34 -3.39
N ARG A 54 12.05 -2.40 -4.20
CA ARG A 54 11.97 -2.46 -5.65
C ARG A 54 13.22 -1.84 -6.27
N ASP A 55 13.96 -2.66 -7.03
CA ASP A 55 15.10 -2.23 -7.83
C ASP A 55 15.12 -3.01 -9.16
N GLY A 56 15.05 -2.31 -10.29
CA GLY A 56 14.95 -2.94 -11.62
C GLY A 56 13.79 -3.95 -11.71
N ARG A 57 14.11 -5.24 -11.78
CA ARG A 57 13.15 -6.37 -11.79
C ARG A 57 12.87 -6.96 -10.40
N TYR A 58 13.71 -6.70 -9.41
CA TYR A 58 13.55 -7.20 -8.06
C TYR A 58 12.29 -6.60 -7.39
N ARG A 59 11.48 -7.45 -6.76
CA ARG A 59 10.21 -7.09 -6.07
C ARG A 59 10.12 -7.84 -4.74
N ARG A 60 10.65 -7.28 -3.66
CA ARG A 60 10.69 -7.95 -2.35
C ARG A 60 9.31 -8.31 -1.82
N CYS A 61 8.34 -7.41 -1.94
CA CYS A 61 6.99 -7.61 -1.40
C CYS A 61 6.17 -8.62 -2.21
N TYR A 62 6.65 -9.09 -3.38
CA TYR A 62 5.92 -10.06 -4.19
C TYR A 62 6.10 -11.48 -3.67
N SER A 63 7.20 -11.74 -2.96
CA SER A 63 7.55 -13.06 -2.44
C SER A 63 7.09 -13.31 -0.99
N GLY A 64 6.39 -12.36 -0.39
CA GLY A 64 5.95 -12.45 1.02
C GLY A 64 5.77 -11.08 1.66
N GLU A 65 5.52 -11.09 2.97
CA GLU A 65 5.45 -9.87 3.78
C GLU A 65 6.78 -9.11 3.76
N CYS A 66 6.70 -7.79 3.59
CA CYS A 66 7.87 -6.91 3.57
C CYS A 66 7.77 -5.81 4.63
N ALA A 67 8.91 -5.46 5.23
CA ALA A 67 8.96 -4.52 6.35
C ALA A 67 8.35 -3.14 6.05
N ILE A 68 8.45 -2.69 4.79
CA ILE A 68 7.87 -1.41 4.39
C ILE A 68 6.35 -1.46 4.37
N ALA A 69 5.77 -2.59 3.92
CA ALA A 69 4.33 -2.74 3.88
C ALA A 69 3.75 -2.80 5.29
N ASN A 70 4.44 -3.49 6.21
CA ASN A 70 4.09 -3.48 7.63
C ASN A 70 4.13 -2.07 8.21
N LEU A 71 5.18 -1.29 7.95
CA LEU A 71 5.29 0.10 8.42
C LEU A 71 4.09 0.95 7.98
N PHE A 72 3.73 0.89 6.69
CA PHE A 72 2.60 1.66 6.17
C PHE A 72 1.25 1.10 6.65
N GLY A 73 1.11 -0.22 6.75
CA GLY A 73 -0.10 -0.86 7.29
C GLY A 73 -0.35 -0.46 8.74
N ASP A 74 0.69 -0.54 9.58
CA ASP A 74 0.66 -0.09 10.98
C ASP A 74 0.30 1.40 11.08
N ALA A 75 0.89 2.24 10.23
CA ALA A 75 0.57 3.66 10.19
C ALA A 75 -0.89 3.93 9.79
N MET A 76 -1.46 3.13 8.88
CA MET A 76 -2.86 3.24 8.48
C MET A 76 -3.81 2.79 9.57
N LEU A 77 -3.50 1.71 10.27
CA LEU A 77 -4.23 1.27 11.45
C LEU A 77 -4.21 2.34 12.54
N TRP A 78 -3.03 2.88 12.84
CA TRP A 78 -2.86 3.94 13.81
C TRP A 78 -3.64 5.21 13.43
N HIS A 79 -3.56 5.62 12.16
CA HIS A 79 -4.23 6.84 11.69
C HIS A 79 -5.75 6.72 11.71
N ARG A 80 -6.30 5.54 11.38
CA ARG A 80 -7.75 5.34 11.28
C ARG A 80 -8.38 4.90 12.60
N GLY A 81 -7.65 4.20 13.47
CA GLY A 81 -8.07 3.83 14.84
C GLY A 81 -9.30 2.91 14.96
N GLU A 82 -9.98 2.59 13.86
CA GLU A 82 -11.28 1.89 13.83
C GLU A 82 -11.22 0.51 13.15
N ALA A 83 -10.10 0.16 12.53
CA ALA A 83 -9.92 -1.09 11.80
C ALA A 83 -9.13 -2.10 12.61
N ASP A 84 -9.52 -3.38 12.56
CA ASP A 84 -8.81 -4.46 13.24
C ASP A 84 -7.51 -4.87 12.51
N PHE A 85 -7.46 -4.64 11.19
CA PHE A 85 -6.33 -4.97 10.33
C PHE A 85 -6.31 -4.08 9.07
N SER A 86 -5.17 -3.99 8.41
CA SER A 86 -4.99 -3.28 7.13
C SER A 86 -4.46 -4.22 6.06
N MET A 87 -4.79 -3.93 4.79
CA MET A 87 -4.29 -4.68 3.65
C MET A 87 -3.87 -3.74 2.51
N HIS A 88 -2.79 -4.10 1.81
CA HIS A 88 -2.31 -3.39 0.62
C HIS A 88 -1.86 -4.39 -0.44
N SER A 89 -2.00 -4.05 -1.73
CA SER A 89 -1.33 -4.84 -2.77
C SER A 89 0.18 -4.72 -2.62
N ALA A 90 0.90 -5.82 -2.79
CA ALA A 90 2.36 -5.86 -2.83
C ALA A 90 2.97 -4.93 -3.89
N ALA A 91 2.23 -4.57 -4.94
CA ALA A 91 2.67 -3.62 -5.98
C ALA A 91 2.62 -2.15 -5.57
N ALA A 92 2.03 -1.84 -4.41
CA ALA A 92 1.92 -0.47 -3.94
C ALA A 92 3.27 0.12 -3.52
N PHE A 93 4.25 -0.72 -3.16
CA PHE A 93 5.50 -0.30 -2.54
C PHE A 93 6.69 -0.26 -3.49
N PHE A 94 7.54 0.75 -3.29
CA PHE A 94 8.64 1.10 -4.18
C PHE A 94 9.91 1.44 -3.39
N GLY A 95 10.98 1.68 -4.13
CA GLY A 95 12.16 2.36 -3.62
C GLY A 95 13.30 1.45 -3.15
N PRO A 96 14.48 2.06 -2.97
CA PRO A 96 15.70 1.36 -2.57
C PRO A 96 15.79 1.07 -1.07
N GLY A 97 14.74 1.34 -0.28
CA GLY A 97 14.83 1.33 1.17
C GLY A 97 15.66 2.49 1.71
N TRP A 98 16.13 2.39 2.96
CA TRP A 98 16.98 3.39 3.60
C TRP A 98 17.86 2.77 4.68
N ALA A 99 19.01 3.39 4.96
CA ALA A 99 19.91 2.97 6.02
C ALA A 99 19.30 3.21 7.42
N ALA A 100 19.87 2.57 8.44
CA ALA A 100 19.58 2.96 9.82
C ALA A 100 19.98 4.41 10.07
N GLY A 101 19.30 5.08 10.99
CA GLY A 101 19.50 6.50 11.31
C GLY A 101 18.33 7.37 10.85
N ALA A 102 18.63 8.60 10.44
CA ALA A 102 17.62 9.60 10.12
C ALA A 102 16.76 9.16 8.93
N ILE A 103 15.44 9.21 9.12
CA ILE A 103 14.45 8.98 8.07
C ILE A 103 13.97 10.34 7.59
N HIS A 104 14.08 10.58 6.29
CA HIS A 104 13.58 11.78 5.66
C HIS A 104 12.21 11.55 5.01
N MET A 105 11.45 12.62 4.80
CA MET A 105 10.13 12.54 4.16
C MET A 105 10.22 11.96 2.74
N SER A 106 11.28 12.26 2.01
CA SER A 106 11.56 11.70 0.68
C SER A 106 11.62 10.17 0.67
N HIS A 107 12.10 9.54 1.74
CA HIS A 107 12.10 8.09 1.88
C HIS A 107 10.67 7.53 1.86
N LEU A 108 9.74 8.19 2.55
CA LEU A 108 8.34 7.78 2.63
C LEU A 108 7.60 7.99 1.30
N TRP A 109 7.80 9.13 0.63
CA TRP A 109 7.20 9.37 -0.69
C TRP A 109 7.75 8.45 -1.76
N THR A 110 9.03 8.10 -1.70
CA THR A 110 9.62 7.13 -2.62
C THR A 110 9.06 5.73 -2.38
N ALA A 111 8.75 5.40 -1.13
CA ALA A 111 8.22 4.11 -0.74
C ALA A 111 6.77 3.86 -1.17
N LEU A 112 5.91 4.88 -1.05
CA LEU A 112 4.50 4.83 -1.43
C LEU A 112 4.17 6.06 -2.31
N PRO A 113 4.56 6.06 -3.59
CA PRO A 113 4.54 7.25 -4.44
C PRO A 113 3.16 7.57 -5.04
N ASN A 114 2.13 6.80 -4.68
CA ASN A 114 0.81 6.89 -5.29
C ASN A 114 -0.20 7.59 -4.36
N THR A 115 -1.12 8.36 -4.95
CA THR A 115 -2.22 9.05 -4.27
C THR A 115 -3.39 8.12 -3.88
N ASN A 116 -3.09 6.91 -3.42
CA ASN A 116 -4.13 5.97 -3.01
C ASN A 116 -4.87 6.49 -1.77
N ARG A 117 -6.20 6.46 -1.81
CA ARG A 117 -7.03 6.82 -0.67
C ARG A 117 -7.10 5.65 0.31
N ILE A 118 -7.05 5.96 1.60
CA ILE A 118 -7.28 4.98 2.65
C ILE A 118 -8.79 4.73 2.76
N CYS A 119 -9.20 3.48 2.58
CA CYS A 119 -10.58 3.04 2.70
C CYS A 119 -10.76 2.14 3.93
N ILE A 120 -11.92 2.21 4.57
CA ILE A 120 -12.32 1.29 5.65
C ILE A 120 -13.56 0.54 5.18
N GLY A 121 -13.59 -0.77 5.44
CA GLY A 121 -14.73 -1.63 5.18
C GLY A 121 -14.94 -2.63 6.31
N LYS A 122 -16.12 -3.25 6.36
CA LYS A 122 -16.43 -4.35 7.25
C LYS A 122 -16.67 -5.60 6.42
N ALA A 123 -16.10 -6.73 6.83
CA ALA A 123 -16.28 -8.01 6.17
C ALA A 123 -16.50 -9.12 7.19
N LEU A 124 -17.21 -10.18 6.79
CA LEU A 124 -17.28 -11.41 7.58
C LEU A 124 -15.92 -12.11 7.58
N GLY A 125 -15.53 -12.72 8.70
CA GLY A 125 -14.26 -13.44 8.80
C GLY A 125 -14.06 -14.51 7.72
N LEU A 126 -15.12 -15.23 7.34
CA LEU A 126 -15.08 -16.19 6.23
C LEU A 126 -14.72 -15.51 4.89
N LYS A 127 -15.22 -14.30 4.62
CA LYS A 127 -14.90 -13.54 3.41
C LYS A 127 -13.48 -12.99 3.43
N VAL A 128 -12.99 -12.59 4.60
CA VAL A 128 -11.57 -12.26 4.77
C VAL A 128 -10.70 -13.47 4.45
N TRP A 129 -11.03 -14.65 5.01
CA TRP A 129 -10.30 -15.88 4.72
C TRP A 129 -10.33 -16.27 3.23
N GLU A 130 -11.50 -16.23 2.59
CA GLU A 130 -11.62 -16.51 1.14
C GLU A 130 -10.73 -15.56 0.32
N MET A 131 -10.73 -14.26 0.64
CA MET A 131 -9.93 -13.25 -0.04
C MET A 131 -8.43 -13.46 0.17
N LEU A 132 -8.00 -13.77 1.40
CA LEU A 132 -6.60 -14.07 1.69
C LEU A 132 -6.14 -15.33 0.93
N ASN A 133 -6.94 -16.40 0.96
CA ASN A 133 -6.65 -17.63 0.24
C ASN A 133 -6.55 -17.39 -1.27
N TYR A 134 -7.48 -16.59 -1.84
CA TYR A 134 -7.44 -16.20 -3.24
C TYR A 134 -6.17 -15.40 -3.58
N SER A 135 -5.82 -14.41 -2.76
CA SER A 135 -4.60 -13.62 -2.92
C SER A 135 -3.35 -14.50 -2.93
N THR A 136 -3.22 -15.43 -1.99
CA THR A 136 -2.09 -16.37 -1.92
C THR A 136 -2.07 -17.38 -3.06
N ALA A 137 -3.24 -17.82 -3.54
CA ALA A 137 -3.33 -18.76 -4.66
C ALA A 137 -2.94 -18.12 -6.01
N LEU A 138 -3.19 -16.81 -6.17
CA LEU A 138 -2.77 -16.05 -7.35
C LEU A 138 -1.32 -15.61 -7.30
N ALA A 139 -0.81 -15.28 -6.11
CA ALA A 139 0.58 -14.92 -5.91
C ALA A 139 1.45 -16.17 -6.11
N MET A 140 2.00 -16.35 -7.32
CA MET A 140 2.97 -17.41 -7.55
C MET A 140 4.29 -17.01 -6.88
N PHE A 141 4.83 -17.94 -6.09
CA PHE A 141 6.14 -17.81 -5.44
C PHE A 141 7.12 -18.71 -6.19
N GLY A 142 7.68 -18.21 -7.29
CA GLY A 142 8.43 -18.99 -8.26
C GLY A 142 9.81 -18.43 -8.54
N ASP A 143 9.91 -17.20 -9.04
CA ASP A 143 11.18 -16.65 -9.57
C ASP A 143 11.26 -15.11 -9.45
N GLU A 144 12.46 -14.54 -9.64
CA GLU A 144 12.75 -13.08 -9.66
C GLU A 144 11.95 -12.28 -10.73
N LEU A 145 11.06 -12.94 -11.46
CA LEU A 145 10.30 -12.43 -12.60
C LEU A 145 8.77 -12.55 -12.44
N ASP A 146 8.25 -13.00 -11.30
CA ASP A 146 6.83 -13.34 -11.19
C ASP A 146 5.90 -12.13 -11.38
N SER A 147 5.21 -12.16 -12.52
CA SER A 147 4.26 -11.14 -12.96
C SER A 147 3.00 -11.12 -12.10
N THR A 148 2.73 -12.16 -11.30
CA THR A 148 1.51 -12.31 -10.49
C THR A 148 1.70 -12.00 -9.01
N GLY A 149 2.93 -11.82 -8.52
CA GLY A 149 3.17 -11.50 -7.10
C GLY A 149 2.53 -10.17 -6.64
N HIS A 150 2.11 -9.31 -7.56
CA HIS A 150 1.33 -8.11 -7.25
C HIS A 150 -0.06 -8.38 -6.66
N TYR A 151 -0.61 -9.59 -6.86
CA TYR A 151 -1.88 -10.02 -6.26
C TYR A 151 -1.73 -10.37 -4.78
N LEU A 152 -0.50 -10.51 -4.27
CA LEU A 152 -0.28 -10.73 -2.85
C LEU A 152 -0.73 -9.51 -2.05
N LEU A 153 -1.55 -9.75 -1.04
CA LEU A 153 -1.92 -8.75 -0.05
C LEU A 153 -0.89 -8.76 1.08
N GLN A 154 -0.34 -7.59 1.37
CA GLN A 154 0.47 -7.32 2.56
C GLN A 154 -0.45 -6.96 3.71
N LEU A 155 -0.22 -7.55 4.87
CA LEU A 155 -1.14 -7.47 6.00
C LEU A 155 -0.48 -6.87 7.23
N SER A 156 -1.26 -6.09 7.99
CA SER A 156 -0.93 -5.71 9.37
C SER A 156 -2.15 -5.88 10.26
N GLY A 157 -1.93 -6.23 11.54
CA GLY A 157 -2.99 -6.49 12.53
C GLY A 157 -3.58 -7.90 12.49
N LEU A 158 -3.19 -8.73 11.52
CA LEU A 158 -3.61 -10.12 11.39
C LEU A 158 -2.45 -11.09 11.66
N ARG A 159 -2.80 -12.24 12.25
CA ARG A 159 -1.93 -13.42 12.32
C ARG A 159 -2.71 -14.62 11.76
N MET A 160 -2.08 -15.35 10.86
CA MET A 160 -2.61 -16.61 10.31
C MET A 160 -2.02 -17.80 11.04
#